data_AF-A0A562WDK5-F1
#
_entry.id   AF-A0A562WDK5-F1
#
_cell.length_a   1.000
_cell.length_b   1.000
_cell.length_c   1.000
_cell.angle_alpha   90.00
_cell.angle_beta   90.00
_cell.angle_gamma   90.00
#
_symmetry.space_group_name_H-M   'P 1'
#
loop_
_entity.id
_entity.type
_entity.pdbx_description
1 polymer ?
#
loop_
_entity_poly.entity_id
_entity_poly.type
_entity_poly.pdbx_seq_one_letter_code
_entity_poly.pdbx_strand_id
1 'polypeptide(L)'
;MKSDEQGRDTYREFTDAVNMKPGELSRWLETEESQHVGWRRKGKQSGETVGHESGRRIVNLLRRKRAELSEADFRHMRKVIGYVRRHMAQRPSGDVRDTRWRYSLMNWGHDPLKAPLPPPGGPSRRALERHGTPPESRRGPAR
;
A
#
# COMPACT_ATOMS: atom_id res chain seq x y z
N MET A 1 22.01 -7.64 13.56
CA MET A 1 21.57 -6.34 14.13
C MET A 1 21.07 -5.37 13.06
N LYS A 2 21.91 -4.77 12.19
CA LYS A 2 21.42 -3.80 11.17
C LYS A 2 20.36 -4.36 10.20
N SER A 3 20.52 -5.61 9.74
CA SER A 3 19.57 -6.24 8.81
C SER A 3 18.21 -6.54 9.46
N ASP A 4 18.20 -6.87 10.76
CA ASP A 4 16.96 -7.19 11.50
C ASP A 4 16.13 -5.93 11.78
N GLU A 5 16.80 -4.81 12.06
CA GLU A 5 16.20 -3.49 12.23
C GLU A 5 15.59 -3.00 10.91
N GLN A 6 16.34 -3.08 9.81
CA GLN A 6 15.82 -2.76 8.47
C GLN A 6 14.62 -3.63 8.07
N GLY A 7 14.62 -4.91 8.47
CA GLY A 7 13.48 -5.81 8.29
C GLY A 7 12.27 -5.41 9.15
N ARG A 8 12.48 -4.97 10.39
CA ARG A 8 11.43 -4.42 11.28
C ARG A 8 10.79 -3.19 10.66
N ASP A 9 11.59 -2.24 10.22
CA ASP A 9 11.10 -0.99 9.61
C ASP A 9 10.36 -1.25 8.29
N THR A 10 10.91 -2.12 7.44
CA THR A 10 10.26 -2.51 6.18
C THR A 10 8.89 -3.14 6.44
N TYR A 11 8.79 -4.05 7.41
CA TYR A 11 7.51 -4.69 7.75
C TYR A 11 6.50 -3.68 8.27
N ARG A 12 6.91 -2.80 9.20
CA ARG A 12 6.05 -1.74 9.74
C ARG A 12 5.52 -0.85 8.62
N GLU A 13 6.42 -0.31 7.79
CA GLU A 13 6.04 0.59 6.70
C GLU A 13 5.17 -0.11 5.66
N PHE A 14 5.37 -1.40 5.42
CA PHE A 14 4.50 -2.19 4.55
C PHE A 14 3.08 -2.29 5.12
N THR A 15 2.94 -2.56 6.41
CA THR A 15 1.63 -2.59 7.08
C THR A 15 0.96 -1.22 7.17
N ASP A 16 1.73 -0.14 7.13
CA ASP A 16 1.21 1.21 6.99
C ASP A 16 0.83 1.50 5.52
N ALA A 17 1.57 1.01 4.53
CA ALA A 17 1.23 1.20 3.12
C ALA A 17 0.01 0.40 2.70
N VAL A 18 -0.10 -0.87 3.10
CA VAL A 18 -1.20 -1.76 2.72
C VAL A 18 -2.33 -1.65 3.74
N ASN A 19 -3.48 -1.10 3.32
CA ASN A 19 -4.63 -0.84 4.21
C ASN A 19 -5.88 -1.66 3.85
N MET A 20 -5.80 -2.47 2.80
CA MET A 20 -6.84 -3.44 2.44
C MET A 20 -6.58 -4.77 3.14
N LYS A 21 -7.64 -5.41 3.64
CA LYS A 21 -7.54 -6.75 4.26
C LYS A 21 -7.27 -7.82 3.18
N PRO A 22 -6.69 -8.98 3.51
CA PRO A 22 -6.42 -10.03 2.52
C PRO A 22 -7.64 -10.42 1.70
N GLY A 23 -8.79 -10.67 2.34
CA GLY A 23 -10.02 -11.04 1.64
C GLY A 23 -10.64 -9.90 0.83
N GLU A 24 -10.43 -8.65 1.23
CA GLU A 24 -10.87 -7.49 0.47
C GLU A 24 -10.03 -7.31 -0.80
N LEU A 25 -8.70 -7.40 -0.66
CA LEU A 25 -7.79 -7.34 -1.80
C LEU A 25 -8.01 -8.52 -2.74
N SER A 26 -8.23 -9.74 -2.23
CA SER A 26 -8.57 -10.90 -3.07
C SER A 26 -9.80 -10.64 -3.94
N ARG A 27 -10.91 -10.17 -3.36
CA ARG A 27 -12.13 -9.85 -4.11
C ARG A 27 -11.91 -8.74 -5.12
N TRP A 28 -11.12 -7.71 -4.77
CA TRP A 28 -10.77 -6.66 -5.71
C TRP A 28 -10.02 -7.20 -6.92
N LEU A 29 -9.06 -8.11 -6.72
CA LEU A 29 -8.26 -8.69 -7.81
C LEU A 29 -9.08 -9.55 -8.77
N GLU A 30 -10.25 -10.03 -8.36
CA GLU A 30 -11.16 -10.79 -9.23
C GLU A 30 -11.91 -9.89 -10.23
N THR A 31 -11.92 -8.57 -10.02
CA THR A 31 -12.63 -7.61 -10.89
C THR A 31 -11.93 -7.38 -12.23
N GLU A 32 -12.68 -7.03 -13.27
CA GLU A 32 -12.13 -6.68 -14.58
C GLU A 32 -11.24 -5.42 -14.49
N GLU A 33 -11.67 -4.43 -13.72
CA GLU A 33 -10.92 -3.19 -13.49
C GLU A 33 -9.52 -3.49 -12.97
N SER A 34 -9.42 -4.41 -12.00
CA SER A 34 -8.15 -4.82 -11.43
C SER A 34 -7.25 -5.53 -12.44
N GLN A 35 -7.81 -6.40 -13.28
CA GLN A 35 -7.08 -7.16 -14.30
C GLN A 35 -6.54 -6.27 -15.43
N HIS A 36 -7.19 -5.15 -15.72
CA HIS A 36 -6.84 -4.27 -16.84
C HIS A 36 -6.10 -2.98 -16.44
N VAL A 37 -6.06 -2.62 -15.15
CA VAL A 37 -5.38 -1.40 -14.68
C VAL A 37 -3.89 -1.60 -14.46
N GLY A 38 -3.09 -0.64 -14.92
CA GLY A 38 -1.64 -0.58 -14.74
C GLY A 38 -0.82 -1.02 -15.95
N TRP A 39 0.49 -1.16 -15.73
CA TRP A 39 1.45 -1.44 -16.79
C TRP A 39 1.61 -2.95 -17.03
N ARG A 40 1.65 -3.36 -18.31
CA ARG A 40 1.94 -4.73 -18.74
C ARG A 40 3.39 -4.85 -19.17
N ARG A 41 4.05 -5.94 -18.77
CA ARG A 41 5.41 -6.25 -19.25
C ARG A 41 5.34 -6.63 -20.73
N LYS A 42 6.08 -5.91 -21.58
CA LYS A 42 6.30 -6.33 -22.97
C LYS A 42 6.94 -7.72 -22.99
N GLY A 43 6.39 -8.64 -23.79
CA GLY A 43 6.94 -9.99 -23.98
C GLY A 43 6.47 -11.07 -22.99
N LYS A 44 5.63 -10.76 -21.98
CA LYS A 44 4.95 -11.80 -21.18
C LYS A 44 3.66 -12.22 -21.89
N GLN A 45 3.48 -13.53 -22.07
CA GLN A 45 2.26 -14.12 -22.67
C GLN A 45 1.00 -13.93 -21.79
N SER A 46 1.16 -13.74 -20.47
CA SER A 46 0.02 -13.84 -19.53
C SER A 46 -0.95 -12.65 -19.52
N GLY A 47 -0.79 -11.64 -20.39
CA GLY A 47 -1.68 -10.46 -20.48
C GLY A 47 -1.81 -9.60 -19.22
N GLU A 48 -1.20 -10.03 -18.12
CA GLU A 48 -1.40 -9.53 -16.78
C GLU A 48 -0.60 -8.25 -16.51
N THR A 49 -1.20 -7.31 -15.76
CA THR A 49 -0.49 -6.11 -15.30
C THR A 49 0.41 -6.39 -14.11
N VAL A 50 1.51 -5.65 -14.00
CA VAL A 50 2.46 -5.76 -12.88
C VAL A 50 1.79 -5.45 -11.54
N GLY A 51 0.79 -4.56 -11.54
CA GLY A 51 0.02 -4.24 -10.34
C GLY A 51 -0.81 -5.43 -9.87
N HIS A 52 -1.53 -6.08 -10.79
CA HIS A 52 -2.35 -7.25 -10.46
C HIS A 52 -1.49 -8.42 -9.95
N GLU A 53 -0.34 -8.68 -10.59
CA GLU A 53 0.64 -9.70 -10.14
C GLU A 53 1.14 -9.37 -8.72
N SER A 54 1.42 -8.09 -8.46
CA SER A 54 1.84 -7.61 -7.15
C SER A 54 0.74 -7.79 -6.09
N GLY A 55 -0.52 -7.51 -6.44
CA GLY A 55 -1.67 -7.69 -5.55
C GLY A 55 -1.81 -9.12 -5.05
N ARG A 56 -1.71 -10.11 -5.93
CA ARG A 56 -1.74 -11.53 -5.52
C ARG A 56 -0.61 -11.86 -4.55
N ARG A 57 0.59 -11.33 -4.80
CA ARG A 57 1.72 -11.53 -3.90
C ARG A 57 1.50 -10.87 -2.54
N ILE A 58 0.91 -9.67 -2.50
CA ILE A 58 0.54 -8.98 -1.26
C ILE A 58 -0.47 -9.82 -0.45
N VAL A 59 -1.50 -10.39 -1.08
CA VAL A 59 -2.45 -11.29 -0.41
C VAL A 59 -1.72 -12.43 0.30
N ASN A 60 -0.76 -13.08 -0.38
CA ASN A 60 0.03 -14.16 0.22
C ASN A 60 0.90 -13.67 1.37
N LEU A 61 1.54 -12.49 1.24
CA LEU A 61 2.35 -11.90 2.32
C LEU A 61 1.52 -11.57 3.55
N LEU A 62 0.31 -11.04 3.39
CA LEU A 62 -0.57 -10.69 4.51
C LEU A 62 -1.08 -11.92 5.28
N ARG A 63 -1.06 -13.12 4.67
CA ARG A 63 -1.47 -14.38 5.30
C ARG A 63 -0.32 -15.10 6.04
N ARG A 64 0.94 -14.73 5.77
CA ARG A 64 2.12 -15.37 6.35
C ARG A 64 2.50 -14.75 7.69
N LYS A 65 3.11 -15.54 8.56
CA LYS A 65 3.69 -15.02 9.80
C LYS A 65 4.98 -14.28 9.49
N ARG A 66 5.29 -13.25 10.27
CA ARG A 66 6.50 -12.45 10.09
C ARG A 66 7.80 -13.28 10.13
N ALA A 67 7.84 -14.32 10.97
CA ALA A 67 8.99 -15.23 11.08
C ALA A 67 9.22 -16.09 9.82
N GLU A 68 8.22 -16.21 8.96
CA GLU A 68 8.30 -17.00 7.72
C GLU A 68 8.77 -16.16 6.54
N LEU A 69 8.92 -14.83 6.68
CA LEU A 69 9.23 -13.94 5.57
C LEU A 69 10.69 -14.08 5.11
N SER A 70 10.88 -14.24 3.81
CA SER A 70 12.20 -14.30 3.19
C SER A 70 12.73 -12.91 2.82
N GLU A 71 14.03 -12.79 2.51
CA GLU A 71 14.58 -11.53 1.98
C GLU A 71 13.92 -11.13 0.65
N ALA A 72 13.49 -12.10 -0.17
CA ALA A 72 12.73 -11.81 -1.38
C ALA A 72 11.37 -11.16 -1.08
N ASP A 73 10.75 -11.50 0.06
CA ASP A 73 9.50 -10.90 0.53
C ASP A 73 9.73 -9.48 1.03
N PHE A 74 10.78 -9.25 1.81
CA PHE A 74 11.17 -7.89 2.21
C PHE A 74 11.50 -6.99 1.01
N ARG A 75 12.20 -7.50 -0.02
CA ARG A 75 12.42 -6.76 -1.27
C ARG A 75 11.11 -6.38 -1.96
N HIS A 76 10.13 -7.27 -1.97
CA HIS A 76 8.81 -6.97 -2.53
C HIS A 76 8.06 -5.94 -1.69
N MET A 77 8.09 -6.05 -0.36
CA MET A 77 7.50 -5.06 0.55
C MET A 77 8.06 -3.65 0.29
N ARG A 78 9.39 -3.51 0.15
CA ARG A 78 10.03 -2.22 -0.21
C ARG A 78 9.52 -1.68 -1.55
N LYS A 79 9.34 -2.54 -2.54
CA LYS A 79 8.75 -2.16 -3.83
C LYS A 79 7.32 -1.65 -3.68
N VAL A 80 6.50 -2.32 -2.86
CA VAL A 80 5.12 -1.91 -2.57
C VAL A 80 5.08 -0.56 -1.89
N ILE A 81 5.86 -0.37 -0.83
CA ILE A 81 5.97 0.91 -0.09
C ILE A 81 6.33 2.04 -1.06
N GLY A 82 7.39 1.87 -1.85
CA GLY A 82 7.85 2.88 -2.79
C GLY A 82 6.83 3.19 -3.88
N TYR A 83 6.09 2.18 -4.37
CA TYR A 83 5.02 2.38 -5.35
C TYR A 83 3.87 3.20 -4.76
N VAL A 84 3.33 2.77 -3.61
CA VAL A 84 2.19 3.42 -2.94
C VAL A 84 2.52 4.87 -2.59
N ARG A 85 3.68 5.14 -1.97
CA ARG A 85 4.08 6.51 -1.62
C ARG A 85 4.17 7.42 -2.83
N ARG A 86 4.83 6.96 -3.90
CA ARG A 86 4.97 7.75 -5.14
C ARG A 86 3.64 8.00 -5.82
N HIS A 87 2.76 7.00 -5.90
CA HIS A 87 1.45 7.15 -6.52
C HIS A 87 0.51 8.03 -5.68
N MET A 88 0.58 7.95 -4.35
CA MET A 88 -0.16 8.83 -3.45
C MET A 88 0.25 10.31 -3.61
N ALA A 89 1.54 10.59 -3.83
CA ALA A 89 2.02 11.94 -4.11
C ALA A 89 1.51 12.50 -5.45
N GLN A 90 1.07 11.63 -6.37
CA GLN A 90 0.52 11.98 -7.68
C GLN A 90 -1.01 11.95 -7.69
N ARG A 91 -1.65 12.19 -6.54
CA ARG A 91 -3.11 12.17 -6.42
C ARG A 91 -3.76 13.19 -7.37
N PRO A 92 -4.67 12.76 -8.27
CA PRO A 92 -5.44 13.68 -9.10
C PRO A 92 -6.33 14.60 -8.27
N SER A 93 -6.63 15.78 -8.80
CA SER A 93 -7.67 16.64 -8.25
C SER A 93 -9.07 16.06 -8.49
N GLY A 94 -10.03 16.44 -7.64
CA GLY A 94 -11.43 16.02 -7.77
C GLY A 94 -11.76 14.67 -7.13
N ASP A 95 -12.88 14.08 -7.56
CA ASP A 95 -13.31 12.77 -7.09
C ASP A 95 -12.45 11.67 -7.72
N VAL A 96 -11.92 10.79 -6.85
CA VAL A 96 -11.01 9.72 -7.24
C VAL A 96 -11.64 8.33 -7.10
N ARG A 97 -12.92 8.24 -6.67
CA ARG A 97 -13.62 6.97 -6.40
C ARG A 97 -13.48 5.97 -7.54
N ASP A 98 -13.79 6.38 -8.76
CA ASP A 98 -13.84 5.48 -9.91
C ASP A 98 -12.77 5.82 -10.94
N THR A 99 -11.51 5.87 -10.47
CA THR A 99 -10.38 6.28 -11.29
C THR A 99 -9.34 5.18 -11.44
N ARG A 100 -8.69 5.15 -12.60
CA ARG A 100 -7.52 4.26 -12.84
C ARG A 100 -6.41 4.47 -11.81
N TRP A 101 -6.28 5.68 -11.26
CA TRP A 101 -5.34 5.99 -10.20
C TRP A 101 -5.66 5.20 -8.91
N ARG A 102 -6.91 5.28 -8.43
CA ARG A 102 -7.35 4.53 -7.24
C ARG A 102 -7.28 3.03 -7.49
N TYR A 103 -7.77 2.55 -8.63
CA TYR A 103 -7.75 1.13 -8.99
C TYR A 103 -6.33 0.57 -9.03
N SER A 104 -5.38 1.35 -9.55
CA SER A 104 -3.97 0.97 -9.53
C SER A 104 -3.42 0.92 -8.10
N LEU A 105 -3.77 1.85 -7.21
CA LEU A 105 -3.38 1.76 -5.80
C LEU A 105 -3.98 0.53 -5.10
N MET A 106 -5.24 0.19 -5.41
CA MET A 106 -5.92 -0.98 -4.85
C MET A 106 -5.27 -2.29 -5.31
N ASN A 107 -4.76 -2.37 -6.55
CA ASN A 107 -3.92 -3.49 -6.99
C ASN A 107 -2.65 -3.67 -6.14
N TRP A 108 -2.18 -2.59 -5.50
CA TRP A 108 -1.04 -2.60 -4.59
C TRP A 108 -1.46 -2.64 -3.11
N GLY A 109 -2.73 -2.99 -2.83
CA GLY A 109 -3.26 -3.18 -1.48
C GLY A 109 -3.55 -1.89 -0.71
N HIS A 110 -3.52 -0.73 -1.39
CA HIS A 110 -3.83 0.57 -0.80
C HIS A 110 -5.12 1.15 -1.38
N ASP A 111 -6.14 1.36 -0.56
CA ASP A 111 -7.28 2.17 -0.91
C ASP A 111 -7.14 3.58 -0.30
N PRO A 112 -6.94 4.62 -1.14
CA PRO A 112 -6.77 6.00 -0.70
C PRO A 112 -8.01 6.63 -0.04
N LEU A 113 -9.15 5.94 -0.04
CA LEU A 113 -10.39 6.38 0.62
C LEU A 113 -10.58 5.81 2.02
N LYS A 114 -9.75 4.85 2.47
CA LYS A 114 -9.91 4.19 3.78
C LYS A 114 -9.21 4.92 4.92
N ALA A 115 -7.96 5.32 4.70
CA ALA A 115 -7.14 5.94 5.73
C ALA A 115 -5.96 6.71 5.11
N PRO A 116 -5.50 7.81 5.74
CA PRO A 116 -4.28 8.48 5.31
C PRO A 116 -3.06 7.55 5.41
N LEU A 117 -2.08 7.80 4.56
CA LEU A 117 -0.77 7.13 4.62
C LEU A 117 0.13 7.91 5.58
N PRO A 118 0.62 7.30 6.69
CA PRO A 118 1.52 7.99 7.60
C PRO A 118 2.83 8.42 6.93
N PRO A 119 3.45 9.53 7.37
CA PRO A 119 4.76 9.93 6.90
C PRO A 119 5.82 8.86 7.26
N PRO A 120 6.90 8.73 6.46
CA PRO A 120 8.00 7.82 6.81
C PRO A 120 8.56 8.17 8.19
N GLY A 121 8.84 7.16 9.01
CA GLY A 121 9.37 7.34 10.38
C GLY A 121 8.38 7.93 11.40
N GLY A 122 7.14 8.24 11.00
CA GLY A 122 6.09 8.70 11.92
C GLY A 122 5.41 7.57 12.69
N PRO A 123 4.44 7.89 13.56
CA PRO A 123 3.62 6.89 14.24
C PRO A 123 2.89 6.01 13.21
N SER A 124 2.94 4.69 13.40
CA SER A 124 2.19 3.73 12.56
C SER A 124 0.70 4.07 12.52
N ARG A 125 -0.01 3.66 11.46
CA ARG A 125 -1.47 3.84 11.35
C ARG A 125 -2.20 3.33 12.59
N ARG A 126 -1.83 2.13 13.06
CA ARG A 126 -2.43 1.53 14.26
C ARG A 126 -2.18 2.35 15.52
N ALA A 127 -1.06 3.07 15.61
CA ALA A 127 -0.80 3.97 16.73
C ALA A 127 -1.69 5.22 16.66
N LEU A 128 -1.90 5.78 15.46
CA LEU A 128 -2.82 6.90 15.24
C LEU A 128 -4.28 6.52 15.57
N GLU A 129 -4.71 5.31 15.18
CA GLU A 129 -6.05 4.79 15.49
C GLU A 129 -6.27 4.58 17.00
N ARG A 130 -5.24 4.15 17.73
CA ARG A 130 -5.33 3.93 19.19
C ARG A 130 -5.35 5.21 20.01
N HIS A 131 -4.67 6.26 19.54
CA HIS A 131 -4.53 7.50 20.31
C HIS A 131 -5.59 8.55 19.99
N GLY A 132 -6.50 8.28 19.05
CA GLY A 132 -7.38 9.32 18.51
C GLY A 132 -6.55 10.32 17.71
N THR A 133 -7.09 10.80 16.59
CA THR A 133 -6.45 11.87 15.82
C THR A 133 -6.07 13.00 16.78
N PRO A 134 -4.78 13.41 16.88
CA PRO A 134 -4.43 14.61 17.61
C PRO A 134 -5.25 15.77 17.01
N PRO A 135 -5.86 16.64 17.83
CA PRO A 135 -6.61 17.76 17.28
C PRO A 135 -5.71 18.51 16.31
N GLU A 136 -6.24 18.76 15.11
CA GLU A 136 -5.59 19.54 14.06
C GLU A 136 -4.96 20.76 14.71
N SER A 137 -3.65 20.97 14.48
CA SER A 137 -2.92 22.05 15.10
C SER A 137 -3.69 23.35 14.92
N ARG A 138 -4.14 23.93 16.04
CA ARG A 138 -4.69 25.28 16.05
C ARG A 138 -3.65 26.18 15.38
N ARG A 139 -3.96 26.66 14.17
CA ARG A 139 -3.31 27.85 13.63
C ARG A 139 -3.43 28.91 14.71
N GLY A 140 -2.30 29.26 15.33
CA GLY A 140 -2.25 30.44 16.18
C GLY A 140 -2.64 31.66 15.35
N PRO A 141 -3.40 32.61 15.90
CA PRO A 141 -3.72 33.82 15.17
C PRO A 141 -2.42 34.57 14.84
N ALA A 142 -2.34 35.05 13.61
CA ALA A 142 -1.28 35.95 13.15
C ALA A 142 -1.14 37.13 14.12
N ARG A 143 0.11 37.48 14.43
CA ARG A 143 0.49 38.78 14.97
C ARG A 143 1.25 39.55 13.91
#